data_AF-A0A853IMU2-F1
#
_entry.id   AF-A0A853IMU2-F1
#
_cell.length_a   1.000
_cell.length_b   1.000
_cell.length_c   1.000
_cell.angle_alpha   90.00
_cell.angle_beta   90.00
_cell.angle_gamma   90.00
#
_symmetry.space_group_name_H-M   'P 1'
#
loop_
_entity.id
_entity.type
_entity.pdbx_description
1 polymer ?
#
loop_
_entity_poly.entity_id
_entity_poly.type
_entity_poly.pdbx_seq_one_letter_code
_entity_poly.pdbx_strand_id
1 'polypeptide(L)'
;MACGLVWAGGAGAQSATPPLVYPDELLPTRMVLCQREVGAVERDRKGKLRTCLARRLEGERIVERNCKRQAGGVSGVAARTQAQRDCERQALAVPSTELPRRPPPPPRPRPAADAVTDAKPSVSTPQPAAGEQ
;
A
#
# COMPACT_ATOMS: atom_id res chain seq x y z
N MET A 1 -45.87 1.14 -39.97
CA MET A 1 -45.24 2.43 -39.60
C MET A 1 -44.50 2.20 -38.29
N ALA A 2 -43.19 1.89 -38.29
CA ALA A 2 -42.04 2.83 -38.42
C ALA A 2 -42.15 3.95 -37.36
N CYS A 3 -41.22 4.27 -36.46
CA CYS A 3 -39.77 4.05 -36.24
C CYS A 3 -39.57 4.02 -34.70
N GLY A 4 -38.64 3.30 -34.09
CA GLY A 4 -37.18 3.43 -34.25
C GLY A 4 -36.64 4.40 -33.19
N LEU A 5 -35.90 3.88 -32.20
CA LEU A 5 -34.80 4.56 -31.51
C LEU A 5 -34.01 3.50 -30.74
N VAL A 6 -33.19 2.79 -31.52
CA VAL A 6 -32.11 1.95 -31.01
C VAL A 6 -31.07 2.89 -30.41
N TRP A 7 -30.81 2.76 -29.10
CA TRP A 7 -29.62 3.38 -28.53
C TRP A 7 -28.42 2.51 -28.89
N ALA A 8 -27.77 2.89 -29.99
CA ALA A 8 -26.41 2.48 -30.29
C ALA A 8 -25.46 3.26 -29.38
N GLY A 9 -25.20 2.72 -28.19
CA GLY A 9 -24.08 3.13 -27.34
C GLY A 9 -22.86 2.28 -27.69
N GLY A 10 -22.03 2.77 -28.61
CA GLY A 10 -20.69 2.24 -28.83
C GLY A 10 -19.74 2.64 -27.71
N ALA A 11 -18.58 1.99 -27.71
CA ALA A 11 -17.38 2.24 -26.91
C ALA A 11 -17.37 1.65 -25.50
N GLY A 12 -16.69 0.50 -25.43
CA GLY A 12 -16.22 -0.10 -24.20
C GLY A 12 -15.94 -1.56 -24.46
N ALA A 13 -14.84 -1.85 -25.18
CA ALA A 13 -14.13 -3.09 -24.94
C ALA A 13 -13.71 -3.05 -23.48
N GLN A 14 -14.64 -3.43 -22.60
CA GLN A 14 -14.36 -3.86 -21.26
C GLN A 14 -13.40 -5.01 -21.51
N SER A 15 -12.11 -4.74 -21.35
CA SER A 15 -11.17 -5.79 -20.99
C SER A 15 -11.76 -6.35 -19.70
N ALA A 16 -12.69 -7.30 -19.85
CA ALA A 16 -13.31 -8.03 -18.78
C ALA A 16 -12.21 -8.95 -18.29
N THR A 17 -11.24 -8.35 -17.60
CA THR A 17 -10.37 -9.06 -16.69
C THR A 17 -11.33 -9.82 -15.80
N PRO A 18 -11.36 -11.17 -15.87
CA PRO A 18 -12.30 -11.93 -15.08
C PRO A 18 -12.14 -11.50 -13.62
N PRO A 19 -13.25 -11.27 -12.89
CA PRO A 19 -13.15 -10.85 -11.50
C PRO A 19 -12.24 -11.83 -10.76
N LEU A 20 -11.16 -11.31 -10.17
CA LEU A 20 -10.18 -12.16 -9.50
C LEU A 20 -10.77 -12.86 -8.27
N VAL A 21 -11.93 -12.41 -7.78
CA VAL A 21 -12.65 -12.87 -6.60
C VAL A 21 -14.17 -12.70 -6.82
N TYR A 22 -14.96 -13.76 -6.57
CA TYR A 22 -16.43 -13.67 -6.51
C TYR A 22 -16.89 -13.19 -5.12
N PRO A 23 -17.99 -12.42 -5.02
CA PRO A 23 -18.39 -11.73 -3.78
C PRO A 23 -18.73 -12.67 -2.61
N ASP A 24 -19.12 -13.91 -2.89
CA ASP A 24 -19.44 -14.95 -1.88
C ASP A 24 -18.35 -16.03 -1.74
N GLU A 25 -17.25 -15.92 -2.48
CA GLU A 25 -16.18 -16.90 -2.44
C GLU A 25 -15.12 -16.50 -1.40
N LEU A 26 -14.56 -17.49 -0.70
CA LEU A 26 -13.45 -17.26 0.22
C LEU A 26 -12.31 -16.58 -0.57
N LEU A 27 -11.81 -15.43 -0.11
CA LEU A 27 -10.71 -14.75 -0.81
C LEU A 27 -9.59 -15.73 -1.09
N PRO A 28 -9.20 -15.92 -2.36
CA PRO A 28 -8.10 -16.78 -2.69
C PRO A 28 -6.85 -16.31 -1.96
N THR A 29 -5.98 -17.24 -1.61
CA THR A 29 -4.72 -16.88 -0.95
C THR A 29 -3.92 -15.89 -1.81
N ARG A 30 -3.09 -15.06 -1.17
CA ARG A 30 -2.20 -14.09 -1.84
C ARG A 30 -1.44 -14.71 -3.00
N MET A 31 -0.98 -15.95 -2.81
CA MET A 31 -0.28 -16.73 -3.81
C MET A 31 -1.12 -17.00 -5.04
N VAL A 32 -2.39 -17.41 -4.87
CA VAL A 32 -3.30 -17.69 -5.97
C VAL A 32 -3.62 -16.40 -6.75
N LEU A 33 -3.88 -15.29 -6.06
CA LEU A 33 -4.11 -14.01 -6.71
C LEU A 33 -2.90 -13.56 -7.53
N CYS A 34 -1.70 -13.65 -6.95
CA CYS A 34 -0.48 -13.29 -7.67
C CYS A 34 -0.16 -14.25 -8.82
N GLN A 35 -0.50 -15.54 -8.73
CA GLN A 35 -0.36 -16.47 -9.85
C GLN A 35 -1.32 -16.14 -11.00
N ARG A 36 -2.57 -15.76 -10.67
CA ARG A 36 -3.56 -15.29 -11.66
C ARG A 36 -3.11 -14.00 -12.34
N GLU A 37 -2.57 -13.04 -11.58
CA GLU A 37 -2.06 -11.76 -12.11
C GLU A 37 -0.83 -11.92 -13.01
N VAL A 38 0.10 -12.81 -12.65
CA VAL A 38 1.36 -13.00 -13.41
C VAL A 38 1.17 -13.88 -14.65
N GLY A 39 0.22 -14.83 -14.62
CA GLY A 39 0.03 -15.78 -15.71
C GLY A 39 1.14 -16.85 -15.79
N ALA A 40 0.86 -17.92 -16.55
CA ALA A 40 1.72 -19.12 -16.58
C ALA A 40 2.95 -19.00 -17.49
N VAL A 41 2.95 -18.11 -18.49
CA VAL A 41 3.89 -18.11 -19.63
C VAL A 41 4.94 -16.98 -19.55
N GLU A 42 5.08 -16.34 -18.40
CA GLU A 42 5.97 -15.19 -18.25
C GLU A 42 7.44 -15.59 -18.09
N ARG A 43 8.34 -15.00 -18.91
CA ARG A 43 9.79 -15.23 -18.83
C ARG A 43 10.38 -14.87 -17.47
N ASP A 44 9.85 -13.82 -16.83
CA ASP A 44 10.22 -13.43 -15.45
C ASP A 44 9.07 -13.68 -14.46
N ARG A 45 8.46 -14.87 -14.55
CA ARG A 45 7.38 -15.25 -13.63
C ARG A 45 7.79 -15.14 -12.16
N LYS A 46 9.03 -15.53 -11.83
CA LYS A 46 9.53 -15.52 -10.44
C LYS A 46 9.70 -14.09 -9.91
N GLY A 47 10.28 -13.18 -10.68
CA GLY A 47 10.45 -11.78 -10.29
C GLY A 47 9.11 -11.05 -10.17
N LYS A 48 8.21 -11.25 -11.14
CA LYS A 48 6.85 -10.70 -11.11
C LYS A 48 6.03 -11.24 -9.94
N LEU A 49 6.10 -12.54 -9.64
CA LEU A 49 5.39 -13.13 -8.50
C LEU A 49 5.89 -12.56 -7.16
N ARG A 50 7.22 -12.43 -6.98
CA ARG A 50 7.80 -11.80 -5.80
C ARG A 50 7.34 -10.34 -5.65
N THR A 51 7.31 -9.60 -6.75
CA THR A 51 6.87 -8.20 -6.77
C THR A 51 5.39 -8.07 -6.41
N CYS A 52 4.54 -8.93 -6.96
CA CYS A 52 3.11 -8.98 -6.61
C CYS A 52 2.91 -9.26 -5.13
N LEU A 53 3.59 -10.27 -4.58
CA LEU A 53 3.48 -10.63 -3.16
C LEU A 53 3.94 -9.50 -2.25
N ALA A 54 5.05 -8.84 -2.58
CA ALA A 54 5.55 -7.71 -1.80
C ALA A 54 4.54 -6.56 -1.76
N ARG A 55 3.98 -6.18 -2.92
CA ARG A 55 2.94 -5.14 -3.03
C ARG A 55 1.68 -5.50 -2.25
N ARG A 56 1.24 -6.76 -2.38
CA ARG A 56 0.02 -7.23 -1.72
C ARG A 56 0.16 -7.29 -0.20
N LEU A 57 1.31 -7.74 0.32
CA LEU A 57 1.61 -7.69 1.76
C LEU A 57 1.64 -6.26 2.32
N GLU A 58 2.19 -5.31 1.57
CA GLU A 58 2.20 -3.90 1.97
C GLU A 58 0.77 -3.32 2.02
N GLY A 59 0.01 -3.53 0.94
CA GLY A 59 -1.35 -3.02 0.82
C GLY A 59 -2.31 -3.61 1.85
N GLU A 60 -2.20 -4.90 2.13
CA GLU A 60 -3.02 -5.56 3.15
C GLU A 60 -2.85 -4.96 4.55
N ARG A 61 -1.61 -4.63 4.95
CA ARG A 61 -1.37 -3.97 6.25
C ARG A 61 -2.01 -2.58 6.32
N ILE A 62 -2.13 -1.89 5.20
CA ILE A 62 -2.78 -0.58 5.13
C ILE A 62 -4.31 -0.77 5.19
N VAL A 63 -4.84 -1.72 4.42
CA VAL A 63 -6.25 -2.10 4.41
C VAL A 63 -6.72 -2.51 5.80
N GLU A 64 -6.03 -3.42 6.48
CA GLU A 64 -6.37 -3.87 7.84
C GLU A 64 -6.49 -2.69 8.81
N ARG A 65 -5.52 -1.76 8.80
CA ARG A 65 -5.57 -0.56 9.64
C ARG A 65 -6.74 0.35 9.29
N ASN A 66 -7.04 0.53 8.02
CA ASN A 66 -8.15 1.38 7.57
C ASN A 66 -9.50 0.76 7.93
N CYS A 67 -9.67 -0.54 7.69
CA CYS A 67 -10.88 -1.27 8.01
C CYS A 67 -11.13 -1.33 9.52
N LYS A 68 -10.09 -1.54 10.33
CA LYS A 68 -10.19 -1.45 11.79
C LYS A 68 -10.63 -0.07 12.27
N ARG A 69 -10.12 1.01 11.64
CA ARG A 69 -10.53 2.39 11.95
C ARG A 69 -11.98 2.65 11.58
N GLN A 70 -12.43 2.20 10.41
CA GLN A 70 -13.82 2.33 9.96
C GLN A 70 -14.78 1.55 10.85
N ALA A 71 -14.44 0.30 11.19
CA ALA A 71 -15.22 -0.53 12.09
C ALA A 71 -15.30 0.05 13.52
N GLY A 72 -14.35 0.91 13.93
CA GLY A 72 -14.38 1.59 15.23
C GLY A 72 -15.64 2.43 15.49
N GLY A 73 -16.32 2.89 14.43
CA GLY A 73 -17.57 3.65 14.53
C GLY A 73 -18.84 2.79 14.66
N VAL A 74 -18.73 1.47 14.55
CA VAL A 74 -19.89 0.55 14.64
C VAL A 74 -20.12 0.13 16.10
N SER A 75 -21.38 0.13 16.54
CA SER A 75 -21.74 -0.30 17.90
C SER A 75 -21.86 -1.81 18.01
N GLY A 76 -21.24 -2.41 19.03
CA GLY A 76 -21.30 -3.85 19.31
C GLY A 76 -20.12 -4.66 18.75
N VAL A 77 -19.60 -5.61 19.52
CA VAL A 77 -18.38 -6.37 19.16
C VAL A 77 -18.59 -7.22 17.91
N ALA A 78 -19.73 -7.90 17.79
CA ALA A 78 -20.05 -8.72 16.64
C ALA A 78 -20.20 -7.88 15.36
N ALA A 79 -20.93 -6.76 15.43
CA ALA A 79 -21.14 -5.85 14.30
C ALA A 79 -19.82 -5.19 13.84
N ARG A 80 -18.94 -4.80 14.78
CA ARG A 80 -17.59 -4.30 14.45
C ARG A 80 -16.75 -5.35 13.73
N THR A 81 -16.76 -6.58 14.22
CA THR A 81 -16.00 -7.68 13.62
C THR A 81 -16.49 -7.99 12.21
N GLN A 82 -17.81 -7.98 12.02
CA GLN A 82 -18.43 -8.18 10.71
C GLN A 82 -18.08 -7.05 9.74
N ALA A 83 -18.24 -5.79 10.15
CA ALA A 83 -17.90 -4.62 9.34
C ALA A 83 -16.42 -4.58 8.96
N GLN A 84 -15.51 -4.97 9.87
CA GLN A 84 -14.10 -5.08 9.56
C GLN A 84 -13.84 -6.15 8.49
N ARG A 85 -14.42 -7.35 8.64
CA ARG A 85 -14.27 -8.43 7.66
C ARG A 85 -14.80 -8.04 6.29
N ASP A 86 -15.95 -7.38 6.23
CA ASP A 86 -16.56 -6.96 4.97
C ASP A 86 -15.72 -5.91 4.26
N CYS A 87 -15.17 -4.94 5.00
CA CYS A 87 -14.22 -3.96 4.48
C CYS A 87 -12.94 -4.64 3.94
N GLU A 88 -12.34 -5.55 4.70
CA GLU A 88 -11.14 -6.28 4.27
C GLU A 88 -11.44 -7.10 3.01
N ARG A 89 -12.60 -7.73 2.94
CA ARG A 89 -12.99 -8.52 1.77
C ARG A 89 -13.07 -7.68 0.51
N GLN A 90 -13.80 -6.56 0.57
CA GLN A 90 -13.97 -5.66 -0.56
C GLN A 90 -12.65 -5.04 -1.00
N ALA A 91 -11.83 -4.60 -0.05
CA ALA A 91 -10.57 -3.93 -0.34
C ALA A 91 -9.46 -4.86 -0.86
N LEU A 92 -9.52 -6.17 -0.58
CA LEU A 92 -8.50 -7.14 -1.02
C LEU A 92 -8.88 -7.94 -2.27
N ALA A 93 -10.12 -7.81 -2.73
CA ALA A 93 -10.64 -8.42 -3.95
C ALA A 93 -10.08 -7.81 -5.25
N VAL A 94 -9.29 -6.74 -5.14
CA VAL A 94 -8.66 -6.02 -6.27
C VAL A 94 -7.27 -6.58 -6.60
N PRO A 95 -6.72 -6.34 -7.81
CA PRO A 95 -5.35 -6.72 -8.15
C PRO A 95 -4.29 -5.98 -7.32
N SER A 96 -3.09 -6.56 -7.23
CA SER A 96 -1.98 -6.01 -6.41
C SER A 96 -1.52 -4.60 -6.81
N THR A 97 -1.84 -4.16 -8.01
CA THR A 97 -1.55 -2.82 -8.52
C THR A 97 -2.47 -1.75 -7.93
N GLU A 98 -3.71 -2.11 -7.59
CA GLU A 98 -4.75 -1.21 -7.09
C GLU A 98 -4.75 -1.11 -5.55
N LEU A 99 -4.01 -2.00 -4.88
CA LEU A 99 -3.88 -1.94 -3.43
C LEU A 99 -3.18 -0.64 -2.98
N PRO A 100 -3.61 -0.08 -1.84
CA PRO A 100 -3.01 1.14 -1.31
C PRO A 100 -1.53 0.91 -1.04
N ARG A 101 -0.72 1.91 -1.37
CA ARG A 101 0.72 1.89 -1.11
C ARG A 101 1.08 2.97 -0.14
N ARG A 102 2.15 2.76 0.63
CA ARG A 102 2.68 3.85 1.43
C ARG A 102 3.19 4.92 0.46
N PRO A 103 2.81 6.20 0.63
CA PRO A 103 3.39 7.26 -0.17
C PRO A 103 4.91 7.22 0.01
N PRO A 104 5.70 7.46 -1.06
CA PRO A 104 7.15 7.51 -0.94
C PRO A 104 7.52 8.56 0.12
N PRO A 105 8.54 8.30 0.95
CA PRO A 105 8.99 9.29 1.92
C PRO A 105 9.37 10.57 1.18
N PRO A 106 9.08 11.75 1.75
CA PRO A 106 9.48 13.01 1.14
C PRO A 106 11.01 13.00 0.91
N PRO A 107 11.51 13.60 -0.18
CA PRO A 107 12.93 13.68 -0.42
C PRO A 107 13.58 14.38 0.78
N ARG A 108 14.64 13.77 1.33
CA ARG A 108 15.41 14.40 2.41
C ARG A 108 15.94 15.73 1.87
N PRO A 109 15.82 16.84 2.62
CA PRO A 109 16.51 18.07 2.28
C PRO A 109 18.00 17.75 2.11
N ARG A 110 18.56 18.03 0.94
CA ARG A 110 20.01 17.98 0.78
C ARG A 110 20.57 19.04 1.72
N PRO A 111 21.50 18.71 2.63
CA PRO A 111 22.17 19.75 3.40
C PRO A 111 22.79 20.72 2.41
N ALA A 112 22.46 22.01 2.54
CA ALA A 112 23.11 23.05 1.76
C ALA A 112 24.60 22.96 2.03
N ALA A 113 25.37 22.71 0.97
CA ALA A 113 26.82 22.67 1.03
C ALA A 113 27.36 24.11 1.09
N ASP A 114 27.06 24.85 2.16
CA ASP A 114 27.64 26.16 2.44
C ASP A 114 27.51 26.48 3.93
N ALA A 115 28.43 25.91 4.71
CA ALA A 115 28.90 26.48 5.97
C ALA A 115 30.22 25.78 6.33
N VAL A 116 31.25 26.00 5.51
CA VAL A 116 32.62 25.98 6.02
C VAL A 116 32.75 27.23 6.88
N THR A 117 32.21 27.17 8.09
CA THR A 117 32.53 28.14 9.13
C THR A 117 33.89 27.72 9.65
N ASP A 118 34.88 28.56 9.34
CA ASP A 118 36.24 28.55 9.86
C ASP A 118 36.20 28.39 11.39
N ALA A 119 36.29 27.16 11.88
CA ALA A 119 36.40 26.86 13.29
C ALA A 119 37.88 26.91 13.66
N LYS A 120 38.33 28.13 13.98
CA LYS A 120 39.60 28.39 14.66
C LYS A 120 39.74 27.48 15.90
N PRO A 121 40.84 26.72 16.07
CA PRO A 121 41.00 25.88 17.24
C PRO A 121 41.35 26.74 18.47
N SER A 122 40.38 26.96 19.36
CA SER A 122 40.67 27.43 20.72
C SER A 122 41.25 26.26 21.52
N VAL A 123 42.58 26.28 21.67
CA VAL A 123 43.29 25.51 22.68
C VAL A 123 42.89 26.04 24.05
N SER A 124 42.13 25.25 24.80
CA SER A 124 41.89 25.50 26.23
C SER A 124 42.94 24.75 27.04
N THR A 125 43.97 25.48 27.47
CA THR A 125 44.94 25.05 28.48
C THR A 125 44.24 24.93 29.84
N PRO A 126 44.38 23.81 30.59
CA PRO A 126 43.89 23.76 31.97
C PRO A 126 44.87 24.48 32.91
N GLN A 127 44.37 25.48 33.66
CA GLN A 127 45.09 26.18 34.73
C GLN A 127 44.67 25.61 36.10
N PRO A 128 45.58 25.49 37.09
CA PRO A 128 45.43 24.57 38.21
C PRO A 128 44.67 25.17 39.39
N ALA A 129 44.02 24.32 40.20
CA ALA A 129 43.57 24.67 41.54
C ALA A 129 44.51 24.01 42.57
N ALA A 130 45.25 24.86 43.29
CA ALA A 130 46.05 24.52 44.45
C ALA A 130 45.22 24.72 45.73
N GLY A 131 45.44 23.86 46.74
CA GLY A 131 45.07 24.03 48.15
C GLY A 131 43.58 23.83 48.46
N GLU A 132 43.17 23.40 49.65
CA GLU A 132 43.86 22.96 50.86
C GLU A 132 42.76 22.32 51.76
N GLN A 133 43.05 21.15 52.32
CA GLN A 133 42.76 20.68 53.70
C GLN A 133 42.99 19.18 53.81
#